data_AF-A0A0F0EK27-F1
#
_entry.id   AF-A0A0F0EK27-F1
#
_cell.length_a   1.000
_cell.length_b   1.000
_cell.length_c   1.000
_cell.angle_alpha   90.00
_cell.angle_beta   90.00
_cell.angle_gamma   90.00
#
_symmetry.space_group_name_H-M   'P 1'
#
loop_
_entity.id
_entity.type
_entity.pdbx_description
1 polymer ?
#
loop_
_entity_poly.entity_id
_entity_poly.type
_entity_poly.pdbx_seq_one_letter_code
_entity_poly.pdbx_strand_id
1 'polypeptide(L)' 'MKDRGLITMSLREVDRFKVIQATAAGLLAQWRAAERLDLTARQVRRLVQRWRADGPMGLLSRQRGQPGHRQLPRMLEAQA' A
#
# COMPACT_ATOMS: atom_id res chain seq x y z
N MET A 1 -2.42 18.72 -20.43
CA MET A 1 -2.66 17.29 -20.76
C MET A 1 -2.37 16.49 -19.50
N LYS A 2 -3.27 15.62 -19.03
CA LYS A 2 -2.97 14.75 -17.88
C LYS A 2 -1.97 13.70 -18.37
N ASP A 3 -0.74 13.74 -17.86
CA ASP A 3 0.25 12.72 -18.16
C ASP A 3 -0.31 11.34 -17.81
N ARG A 4 -0.38 10.45 -18.82
CA ARG A 4 -0.77 9.06 -18.61
C ARG A 4 0.41 8.31 -18.00
N GLY A 5 0.56 8.41 -16.68
CA GLY A 5 1.49 7.58 -15.91
C GLY A 5 0.92 6.16 -15.73
N LEU A 6 1.78 5.15 -15.88
CA LEU A 6 1.46 3.76 -15.54
C LEU A 6 1.97 3.46 -14.13
N ILE A 7 1.14 2.76 -13.34
CA ILE A 7 1.51 2.28 -12.01
C ILE A 7 1.38 0.77 -11.99
N THR A 8 2.47 0.08 -11.63
CA THR A 8 2.45 -1.38 -11.48
C THR A 8 2.06 -1.75 -10.05
N MET A 9 0.98 -2.51 -9.92
CA MET A 9 0.46 -3.01 -8.65
C MET A 9 0.33 -4.53 -8.71
N SER A 10 0.48 -5.19 -7.56
CA SER A 10 0.00 -6.57 -7.40
C SER A 10 -1.53 -6.57 -7.34
N LEU A 11 -2.18 -7.70 -7.66
CA LEU A 11 -3.63 -7.83 -7.55
C LEU A 11 -4.14 -7.50 -6.14
N ARG A 12 -3.41 -7.92 -5.10
CA ARG A 12 -3.70 -7.56 -3.71
C ARG A 12 -3.68 -6.05 -3.45
N GLU A 13 -2.74 -5.32 -4.06
CA GLU A 13 -2.70 -3.85 -3.96
C GLU A 13 -3.82 -3.20 -4.76
N VAL A 14 -4.26 -3.80 -5.88
CA VAL A 14 -5.43 -3.36 -6.65
C VAL A 14 -6.74 -3.53 -5.85
N ASP A 15 -6.90 -4.65 -5.14
CA ASP A 15 -8.09 -4.84 -4.28
C ASP A 15 -8.11 -3.83 -3.14
N ARG A 16 -6.94 -3.62 -2.50
CA ARG A 16 -6.77 -2.58 -1.48
C ARG A 16 -7.07 -1.19 -2.02
N PHE A 17 -6.65 -0.89 -3.24
CA PHE A 17 -6.92 0.38 -3.90
C PHE A 17 -8.42 0.69 -3.92
N LYS A 18 -9.24 -0.25 -4.41
CA LYS A 18 -10.69 -0.04 -4.55
C LYS A 18 -11.35 0.21 -3.20
N VAL A 19 -10.98 -0.58 -2.19
CA VAL A 19 -11.53 -0.46 -0.84
C VAL A 19 -11.13 0.87 -0.19
N ILE A 20 -9.85 1.24 -0.25
CA ILE A 20 -9.36 2.47 0.36
C ILE A 20 -9.89 3.71 -0.36
N GLN A 21 -10.03 3.68 -1.68
CA GLN A 21 -10.65 4.77 -2.45
C GLN A 21 -12.10 5.00 -1.98
N ALA A 22 -12.90 3.94 -1.85
CA ALA A 22 -14.28 4.04 -1.37
C ALA A 22 -14.35 4.57 0.08
N THR A 23 -13.45 4.11 0.96
CA THR A 23 -13.39 4.61 2.33
C THR A 23 -12.95 6.07 2.41
N ALA A 24 -11.97 6.47 1.60
CA ALA A 24 -11.51 7.85 1.55
C ALA A 24 -12.61 8.82 1.08
N ALA A 25 -13.46 8.35 0.15
CA ALA A 25 -14.64 9.04 -0.36
C ALA A 25 -15.86 8.98 0.59
N GLY A 26 -15.76 8.32 1.75
CA GLY A 26 -16.87 8.19 2.70
C GLY A 26 -17.95 7.18 2.30
N LEU A 27 -17.75 6.43 1.22
CA LEU A 27 -18.70 5.43 0.70
C LEU A 27 -18.61 4.08 1.42
N LEU A 28 -17.54 3.86 2.19
CA LEU A 28 -17.33 2.64 2.95
C LEU A 28 -16.76 2.96 4.33
N ALA A 29 -17.46 2.55 5.38
CA ALA A 29 -17.00 2.74 6.76
C ALA A 29 -15.65 2.05 7.01
N GLN A 30 -14.80 2.65 7.85
CA GLN A 30 -13.45 2.15 8.13
C GLN A 30 -13.43 0.75 8.73
N TRP A 31 -14.39 0.41 9.59
CA TRP A 31 -14.50 -0.92 10.19
C TRP A 31 -14.79 -1.99 9.13
N ARG A 32 -15.67 -1.69 8.17
CA ARG A 32 -16.02 -2.61 7.09
C ARG A 32 -14.90 -2.77 6.06
N ALA A 33 -14.12 -1.71 5.85
CA ALA A 33 -12.89 -1.79 5.08
C ALA A 33 -11.82 -2.66 5.77
N ALA A 34 -11.75 -2.61 7.09
CA ALA A 34 -10.84 -3.42 7.90
C ALA A 34 -11.14 -4.91 7.74
N GLU A 35 -12.41 -5.30 7.86
CA GLU A 35 -12.87 -6.68 7.61
C GLU A 35 -12.56 -7.15 6.19
N ARG A 36 -12.88 -6.34 5.16
CA ARG A 36 -12.65 -6.71 3.75
C ARG A 36 -11.18 -6.91 3.40
N LEU A 37 -10.28 -6.18 4.06
CA LEU A 37 -8.85 -6.23 3.78
C LEU A 37 -8.10 -7.17 4.71
N ASP A 38 -8.78 -7.77 5.68
CA ASP A 38 -8.16 -8.52 6.78
C ASP A 38 -7.06 -7.67 7.47
N LEU A 39 -7.43 -6.44 7.83
CA LEU A 39 -6.57 -5.44 8.46
C LEU A 39 -7.20 -4.89 9.72
N THR A 40 -6.40 -4.27 10.57
CA THR A 40 -6.89 -3.48 11.69
C THR A 40 -7.41 -2.11 11.23
N ALA A 41 -8.35 -1.53 11.97
CA ALA A 41 -8.84 -0.16 11.72
C ALA A 41 -7.69 0.87 11.69
N ARG A 42 -6.64 0.67 12.50
CA ARG A 42 -5.44 1.53 12.50
C ARG A 42 -4.69 1.47 11.18
N GLN A 43 -4.53 0.27 10.60
CA GLN A 43 -3.90 0.09 9.30
C GLN A 43 -4.74 0.73 8.19
N VAL A 44 -6.06 0.54 8.22
CA VAL A 44 -6.98 1.19 7.28
C VAL A 44 -6.87 2.71 7.36
N ARG A 45 -6.91 3.29 8.57
CA ARG A 45 -6.75 4.74 8.76
C ARG A 45 -5.44 5.26 8.18
N ARG A 46 -4.33 4.54 8.40
CA ARG A 46 -3.02 4.89 7.83
C ARG A 46 -3.02 4.84 6.30
N LEU A 47 -3.67 3.83 5.71
CA LEU A 47 -3.79 3.71 4.25
C LEU A 47 -4.64 4.84 3.66
N VAL A 48 -5.75 5.20 4.30
CA VAL A 48 -6.58 6.35 3.89
C VAL A 48 -5.79 7.65 3.95
N GLN A 49 -4.99 7.86 5.00
CA GLN A 49 -4.13 9.04 5.12
C GLN A 49 -3.09 9.10 3.98
N ARG A 50 -2.42 7.97 3.67
CA ARG A 50 -1.47 7.90 2.56
C ARG A 50 -2.13 8.11 1.22
N TRP A 51 -3.31 7.54 0.99
CA TRP A 51 -4.08 7.77 -0.23
C TRP A 51 -4.42 9.25 -0.42
N ARG A 52 -4.81 9.95 0.66
CA ARG A 52 -5.12 11.39 0.60
C ARG A 52 -3.89 12.24 0.31
N ALA A 53 -2.72 11.85 0.80
CA ALA A 53 -1.46 12.57 0.59
C ALA A 53 -0.85 12.30 -0.79
N ASP A 54 -0.75 11.02 -1.17
CA ASP A 54 0.09 10.54 -2.28
C ASP A 54 -0.74 9.89 -3.41
N GLY A 55 -2.07 9.84 -3.28
CA GLY A 55 -2.94 9.14 -4.22
C GLY A 55 -2.64 7.63 -4.30
N PRO A 56 -2.75 7.02 -5.50
CA PRO A 56 -2.48 5.59 -5.70
C PRO A 56 -1.08 5.14 -5.30
N MET A 57 -0.08 6.00 -5.44
CA MET A 57 1.30 5.69 -5.06
C MET A 57 1.44 5.44 -3.55
N GLY A 58 0.60 6.08 -2.73
CA GLY A 58 0.58 5.89 -1.28
C GLY A 58 0.18 4.48 -0.81
N LEU A 59 -0.40 3.68 -1.71
CA LEU A 59 -0.85 2.30 -1.42
C LEU A 59 0.14 1.22 -1.86
N LEU A 60 1.18 1.60 -2.62
CA LEU A 60 2.26 0.71 -2.99
C LEU A 60 3.10 0.34 -1.76
N SER A 61 3.59 -0.90 -1.73
CA SER A 61 4.59 -1.28 -0.74
C SER A 61 5.85 -0.42 -0.90
N ARG A 62 6.25 0.25 0.18
CA ARG A 62 7.50 1.04 0.24
C ARG A 62 8.76 0.16 0.20
N GLN A 63 8.63 -1.16 0.36
CA GLN A 63 9.74 -2.10 0.17
C GLN A 63 10.01 -2.45 -1.28
N ARG A 64 9.16 -2.04 -2.24
CA ARG A 64 9.45 -2.28 -3.67
C ARG A 64 10.80 -1.65 -4.03
N GLY A 65 11.71 -2.45 -4.58
CA GLY A 65 13.06 -2.02 -4.94
C GLY A 65 14.04 -1.89 -3.78
N GLN A 66 13.64 -2.24 -2.55
CA GLN A 66 14.51 -2.20 -1.37
C GLN A 66 14.95 -3.61 -0.95
N PRO A 67 16.15 -3.76 -0.36
CA PRO A 67 16.56 -4.99 0.30
C PRO A 67 15.53 -5.43 1.34
N GLY A 68 15.39 -6.75 1.50
CA GLY A 68 14.53 -7.30 2.55
C GLY A 68 15.01 -6.86 3.93
N HIS A 69 14.11 -6.70 4.91
CA HIS A 69 14.49 -6.24 6.26
C HIS A 69 15.52 -7.14 6.98
N ARG A 70 15.69 -8.39 6.51
CA ARG A 70 16.64 -9.37 7.04
C ARG A 70 17.84 -9.59 6.11
N GLN A 71 17.89 -8.91 4.97
CA GLN A 71 18.96 -9.06 4.02
C GLN A 71 20.24 -8.47 4.62
N LEU A 72 21.29 -9.27 4.66
CA LEU A 72 22.59 -8.82 5.09
C LEU A 72 23.19 -7.90 4.02
N PRO A 73 24.03 -6.93 4.38
CA PRO A 73 24.83 -6.22 3.40
C PRO A 73 25.59 -7.24 2.53
N ARG A 74 25.67 -7.02 1.21
CA ARG A 74 26.35 -7.95 0.27
C ARG A 74 27.74 -8.40 0.73
N MET A 75 28.46 -7.53 1.45
CA MET A 75 29.78 -7.83 1.99
C MET A 75 29.78 -8.93 3.08
N LEU A 76 28.66 -9.09 3.80
CA LEU A 76 28.47 -10.11 4.84
C LEU A 76 27.88 -11.42 4.29
N GLU A 77 27.21 -11.41 3.14
CA GLU A 77 26.72 -12.63 2.48
C GLU A 77 27.88 -13.49 1.92
N ALA A 78 29.02 -12.88 1.57
CA ALA A 78 30.18 -13.58 1.00
C ALA A 78 31.04 -14.35 2.03
N GLN A 79 30.73 -14.25 3.33
CA GLN A 79 31.49 -14.86 4.43
C GLN A 79 30.76 -16.03 5.12
N ALA A 80 29.57 -16.40 4.62
CA ALA A 80 28.75 -17.51 5.10
C ALA A 80 28.73 -18.63 4.06
#